data_AF-A0AAV4DHZ8-F1
#
_entry.id   AF-A0AAV4DHZ8-F1
#
_cell.length_a   1.000
_cell.length_b   1.000
_cell.length_c   1.000
_cell.angle_alpha   90.00
_cell.angle_beta   90.00
_cell.angle_gamma   90.00
#
_symmetry.space_group_name_H-M   'P 1'
#
loop_
_entity.id
_entity.type
_entity.pdbx_description
1 polymer ?
#
loop_
_entity_poly.entity_id
_entity_poly.type
_entity_poly.pdbx_seq_one_letter_code
_entity_poly.pdbx_strand_id
1 'polypeptide(L)'
;MSVAHDSITGAHLGIRRTKDKVLGNFYWPGVDDDMTRYCRSCDMCQRTVKKGTVPRVPLEKVPLIDTPSKRVAIDLVGPISPPSEAGHRFILTLVDYVTRFAVTQDRHGICGRGAGRHLQPTGCPRGGAE
;
A
#
# COMPACT_ATOMS: atom_id res chain seq x y z
N MET A 1 -23.76 -23.04 11.68
CA MET A 1 -22.40 -22.78 11.14
C MET A 1 -21.51 -21.98 12.09
N SER A 2 -22.02 -20.94 12.77
CA SER A 2 -21.21 -20.10 13.67
C SER A 2 -20.39 -20.87 14.71
N VAL A 3 -20.98 -21.86 15.40
CA VAL A 3 -20.25 -22.67 16.39
C VAL A 3 -19.08 -23.46 15.77
N ALA A 4 -19.19 -23.92 14.53
CA ALA A 4 -18.14 -24.70 13.87
C ALA A 4 -17.05 -23.84 13.20
N HIS A 5 -17.36 -22.57 12.92
CA HIS A 5 -16.49 -21.65 12.16
C HIS A 5 -15.95 -20.49 13.01
N ASP A 6 -16.82 -19.77 13.73
CA ASP A 6 -16.50 -18.51 14.44
C ASP A 6 -16.10 -18.72 15.91
N SER A 7 -16.41 -19.88 16.48
CA SER A 7 -16.06 -20.17 17.87
C SER A 7 -14.54 -20.26 18.07
N ILE A 8 -14.10 -20.20 19.32
CA ILE A 8 -12.68 -20.40 19.69
C ILE A 8 -12.17 -21.74 19.18
N THR A 9 -12.98 -22.80 19.26
CA THR A 9 -12.61 -24.11 18.72
C THR A 9 -12.70 -24.16 17.20
N GLY A 10 -13.59 -23.35 16.59
CA GLY A 10 -13.79 -23.11 15.17
C GLY A 10 -12.61 -22.45 14.46
N ALA A 11 -12.03 -21.42 15.11
CA ALA A 11 -10.82 -20.68 14.75
C ALA A 11 -10.72 -20.27 13.27
N HIS A 12 -11.85 -20.05 12.59
CA HIS A 12 -11.88 -19.62 11.18
C HIS A 12 -11.03 -20.49 10.23
N LEU A 13 -10.92 -21.79 10.51
CA LEU A 13 -10.00 -22.73 9.86
C LEU A 13 -10.35 -23.08 8.39
N GLY A 14 -11.23 -22.30 7.76
CA GLY A 14 -11.66 -22.47 6.38
C GLY A 14 -12.68 -23.61 6.18
N ILE A 15 -13.17 -23.69 4.94
CA ILE A 15 -14.32 -24.52 4.56
C ILE A 15 -14.10 -26.00 4.90
N ARG A 16 -12.93 -26.56 4.57
CA ARG A 16 -12.65 -27.99 4.78
C ARG A 16 -12.75 -28.40 6.25
N ARG A 17 -12.13 -27.63 7.15
CA ARG A 17 -12.16 -27.93 8.60
C ARG A 17 -13.54 -27.70 9.20
N THR A 18 -14.30 -26.72 8.68
CA THR A 18 -15.70 -26.54 9.06
C THR A 18 -16.55 -27.73 8.62
N LYS A 19 -16.33 -28.25 7.40
CA LYS A 19 -17.00 -29.48 6.90
C LYS A 19 -16.74 -30.68 7.79
N ASP A 20 -15.48 -30.94 8.14
CA ASP A 20 -15.10 -32.08 8.99
C ASP A 20 -15.85 -32.06 10.34
N LYS A 21 -16.07 -30.88 10.93
CA LYS A 21 -16.79 -30.73 12.21
C LYS A 21 -18.29 -30.90 12.11
N VAL A 22 -18.89 -30.40 11.03
CA VAL A 22 -20.34 -30.40 10.84
C VAL A 22 -20.82 -31.78 10.39
N LEU A 23 -20.15 -32.38 9.41
CA LEU A 23 -20.56 -33.65 8.80
C LEU A 23 -20.41 -34.86 9.73
N GLY A 24 -19.64 -34.74 10.83
CA GLY A 24 -19.55 -35.79 11.84
C GLY A 24 -20.82 -35.95 12.68
N ASN A 25 -21.68 -34.93 12.76
CA ASN A 25 -22.85 -34.92 13.65
C ASN A 25 -24.16 -34.53 12.94
N PHE A 26 -24.09 -33.90 11.77
CA PHE A 26 -25.25 -33.35 11.09
C PHE A 26 -25.19 -33.57 9.57
N TYR A 27 -26.34 -33.80 8.96
CA TYR A 27 -26.50 -33.93 7.52
C TYR A 27 -27.83 -33.34 7.05
N TRP A 28 -27.80 -32.63 5.92
CA TRP A 28 -28.99 -32.21 5.19
C TRP A 28 -28.68 -32.01 3.69
N PRO A 29 -29.68 -32.05 2.80
CA PRO A 29 -29.47 -31.74 1.38
C PRO A 29 -28.93 -30.31 1.20
N GLY A 30 -27.81 -30.15 0.50
CA GLY A 30 -27.18 -28.83 0.28
C GLY A 30 -26.26 -28.35 1.41
N VAL A 31 -25.98 -29.18 2.42
CA VAL A 31 -25.07 -28.85 3.55
C VAL A 31 -23.71 -28.31 3.09
N ASP A 32 -23.17 -28.84 1.99
CA ASP A 32 -21.89 -28.43 1.43
C ASP A 32 -21.89 -26.98 0.92
N ASP A 33 -22.96 -26.59 0.23
CA ASP A 33 -23.14 -25.26 -0.33
C ASP A 33 -23.37 -24.23 0.78
N ASP A 34 -24.14 -24.60 1.81
CA ASP A 34 -24.37 -23.73 2.98
C ASP A 34 -23.08 -23.47 3.75
N MET A 35 -22.25 -24.49 3.97
CA MET A 35 -20.94 -24.33 4.61
C MET A 35 -20.01 -23.44 3.79
N THR A 36 -19.97 -23.69 2.48
CA THR A 36 -19.14 -22.92 1.55
C THR A 36 -19.58 -21.45 1.52
N ARG A 37 -20.88 -21.21 1.43
CA ARG A 37 -21.48 -19.86 1.45
C ARG A 37 -21.14 -19.14 2.75
N TYR A 38 -21.34 -19.80 3.89
CA TYR A 38 -21.09 -19.22 5.21
C TYR A 38 -19.63 -18.80 5.41
N CYS A 39 -18.67 -19.70 5.13
CA CYS A 39 -17.25 -19.39 5.28
C CYS A 39 -16.79 -18.31 4.30
N ARG A 40 -17.37 -18.25 3.09
CA ARG A 40 -17.06 -17.19 2.11
C ARG A 40 -17.63 -15.83 2.53
N SER A 41 -18.75 -15.78 3.25
CA SER A 41 -19.31 -14.54 3.78
C SER A 41 -18.68 -14.03 5.08
N CYS A 42 -17.76 -14.78 5.69
CA CYS A 42 -17.14 -14.38 6.96
C CYS A 42 -16.18 -13.18 6.77
N ASP A 43 -16.52 -12.02 7.35
CA ASP A 43 -15.73 -10.79 7.25
C ASP A 43 -14.28 -10.95 7.75
N MET A 44 -14.08 -11.61 8.90
CA MET A 44 -12.74 -11.83 9.45
C MET A 44 -11.87 -12.70 8.52
N CYS A 45 -12.45 -13.75 7.93
CA CYS A 45 -11.74 -14.55 6.92
C CYS A 45 -11.41 -13.72 5.68
N GLN A 46 -12.34 -12.91 5.18
CA GLN A 46 -12.12 -12.10 3.98
C GLN A 46 -11.05 -11.02 4.15
N ARG A 47 -10.87 -10.50 5.38
CA ARG A 47 -9.84 -9.50 5.71
C ARG A 47 -8.47 -10.11 5.98
N THR A 48 -8.43 -11.30 6.57
CA THR A 48 -7.19 -11.89 7.11
C THR A 48 -6.55 -12.90 6.16
N VAL A 49 -7.35 -13.61 5.37
CA VAL A 49 -6.81 -14.61 4.45
C VAL A 49 -6.08 -13.90 3.31
N LYS A 50 -4.84 -14.35 3.04
CA LYS A 50 -4.08 -13.91 1.88
C LYS A 50 -4.92 -14.20 0.64
N LYS A 51 -5.44 -13.14 0.00
CA LYS A 51 -5.95 -13.22 -1.37
C LYS A 51 -4.78 -13.79 -2.19
N GLY A 52 -5.06 -14.81 -3.00
CA GLY A 52 -4.03 -15.62 -3.65
C GLY A 52 -2.95 -14.80 -4.35
N THR A 53 -1.84 -15.43 -4.71
CA THR A 53 -0.73 -14.75 -5.37
C THR A 53 -1.21 -14.04 -6.63
N VAL A 54 -1.31 -12.71 -6.57
CA VAL A 54 -1.53 -11.90 -7.77
C VAL A 54 -0.24 -12.01 -8.58
N PRO A 55 -0.28 -12.50 -9.83
CA PRO A 55 0.91 -12.56 -10.66
C PRO A 55 1.47 -11.14 -10.79
N ARG A 56 2.77 -10.99 -10.54
CA ARG A 56 3.43 -9.71 -10.77
C ARG A 56 3.34 -9.39 -12.26
N VAL A 57 2.84 -8.21 -12.59
CA VAL A 57 2.88 -7.70 -13.96
C VAL A 57 4.35 -7.62 -14.40
N PRO A 58 4.69 -8.07 -15.62
CA PRO A 58 6.05 -7.92 -16.14
C PRO A 58 6.52 -6.46 -16.08
N LEU A 59 7.78 -6.23 -15.71
CA LEU A 59 8.37 -4.91 -15.78
C LEU A 59 8.49 -4.49 -17.25
N GLU A 60 7.81 -3.41 -17.62
CA GLU A 60 7.93 -2.81 -18.95
C GLU A 60 9.11 -1.83 -19.00
N LYS A 61 9.77 -1.75 -20.15
CA LYS A 61 10.82 -0.75 -20.38
C LYS A 61 10.17 0.64 -20.47
N VAL A 62 10.72 1.60 -19.74
CA VAL A 62 10.36 3.00 -19.90
C VAL A 62 10.70 3.41 -21.35
N PRO A 63 9.78 4.04 -22.10
CA PRO A 63 10.05 4.43 -23.47
C PRO A 63 11.21 5.40 -23.54
N LEU A 64 12.01 5.29 -24.61
CA LEU A 64 13.20 6.11 -24.81
C LEU A 64 12.81 7.59 -24.95
N ILE A 65 13.57 8.45 -24.28
CA ILE A 65 13.39 9.90 -24.29
C ILE A 65 14.72 10.45 -24.79
N ASP A 66 14.64 11.27 -25.82
CA ASP A 66 15.78 11.88 -26.51
C ASP A 66 15.97 13.35 -26.12
N THR A 67 14.94 13.97 -25.56
CA THR A 67 14.91 15.40 -25.26
C THR A 67 15.20 15.64 -23.77
N PRO A 68 16.22 16.43 -23.42
CA PRO A 68 16.48 16.85 -22.03
C PRO A 68 15.25 17.52 -21.40
N SER A 69 15.08 17.33 -20.09
CA SER A 69 14.01 17.92 -19.27
C SER A 69 12.58 17.52 -19.66
N LYS A 70 12.41 16.55 -20.56
CA LYS A 70 11.08 16.03 -20.96
C LYS A 70 10.50 15.06 -19.93
N ARG A 71 11.35 14.37 -19.17
CA ARG A 71 10.94 13.63 -17.97
C ARG A 71 12.02 13.73 -16.90
N VAL A 72 11.57 13.98 -15.67
CA VAL A 72 12.39 14.02 -14.47
C VAL A 72 11.85 13.02 -13.46
N ALA A 73 12.75 12.30 -12.79
CA ALA A 73 12.43 11.54 -11.59
C ALA A 73 12.49 12.52 -10.41
N ILE A 74 11.49 12.48 -9.55
CA ILE A 74 11.45 13.26 -8.31
C ILE A 74 11.37 12.28 -7.16
N ASP A 75 12.30 12.39 -6.22
CA ASP A 75 12.31 11.57 -5.01
C ASP A 75 12.56 12.43 -3.78
N LEU A 76 12.11 11.95 -2.63
CA LEU A 76 12.27 12.63 -1.35
C LEU A 76 12.96 11.69 -0.37
N VAL A 77 14.19 12.04 -0.02
CA VAL A 77 15.01 11.29 0.92
C VAL A 77 14.81 11.86 2.32
N GLY A 78 14.35 11.06 3.26
CA GLY A 78 14.30 11.43 4.67
C GLY A 78 13.27 10.65 5.50
N PRO A 79 13.12 10.97 6.79
CA PRO A 79 13.78 12.06 7.52
C PRO A 79 15.27 11.78 7.83
N ILE A 80 16.15 12.76 7.61
CA ILE A 80 17.58 12.69 7.97
C ILE A 80 17.82 13.17 9.41
N SER A 81 18.78 12.54 10.08
CA SER A 81 19.26 12.91 11.41
C SER A 81 20.79 12.80 11.44
N PRO A 82 21.54 13.83 11.87
CA PRO A 82 21.05 15.13 12.36
C PRO A 82 20.38 15.97 11.25
N PRO A 83 19.50 16.94 11.60
CA PRO A 83 18.97 17.89 10.63
C PRO A 83 20.09 18.75 10.04
N SER A 84 19.85 19.34 8.87
CA SER A 84 20.74 20.36 8.30
C SER A 84 20.91 21.55 9.27
N GLU A 85 21.90 22.40 9.03
CA GLU A 85 22.07 23.67 9.77
C GLU A 85 20.80 24.53 9.80
N ALA A 86 20.03 24.56 8.70
CA ALA A 86 18.78 25.31 8.62
C ALA A 86 17.55 24.55 9.16
N GLY A 87 17.70 23.37 9.78
CA GLY A 87 16.60 22.61 10.38
C GLY A 87 15.84 21.67 9.43
N HIS A 88 16.28 21.53 8.19
CA HIS A 88 15.69 20.63 7.21
C HIS A 88 15.98 19.15 7.52
N ARG A 89 14.97 18.31 7.27
CA ARG A 89 15.05 16.85 7.50
C ARG A 89 14.79 16.02 6.25
N PHE A 90 14.54 16.65 5.12
CA PHE A 90 14.32 15.94 3.87
C PHE A 90 15.18 16.53 2.76
N ILE A 91 15.57 15.71 1.80
CA ILE A 91 16.27 16.12 0.59
C ILE A 91 15.38 15.77 -0.59
N LEU A 92 14.93 16.79 -1.32
CA LEU A 92 14.24 16.65 -2.59
C LEU A 92 15.29 16.43 -3.69
N THR A 93 15.20 15.32 -4.41
CA THR A 93 16.06 15.02 -5.55
C THR A 93 15.25 15.13 -6.84
N LEU A 94 15.80 15.79 -7.86
CA LEU A 94 15.26 15.84 -9.20
C LEU A 94 16.33 15.35 -10.17
N VAL A 95 16.04 14.30 -10.93
CA VAL A 95 16.99 13.69 -11.88
C VAL A 95 16.38 13.65 -13.26
N ASP A 96 17.03 14.29 -14.23
CA ASP A 96 16.63 14.19 -15.63
C ASP A 96 17.00 12.81 -16.22
N TYR A 97 16.05 12.18 -16.91
CA TYR A 97 16.25 10.82 -17.44
C TYR A 97 17.29 10.74 -18.56
N VAL A 98 17.45 11.81 -19.34
CA VAL A 98 18.31 11.84 -20.54
C VAL A 98 19.73 12.22 -20.17
N THR A 99 19.90 13.39 -19.57
CA THR A 99 21.20 13.97 -19.21
C THR A 99 21.80 13.37 -17.95
N ARG A 100 20.98 12.70 -17.12
CA ARG A 100 21.34 12.27 -15.76
C ARG A 100 21.77 13.42 -14.85
N PHE A 101 21.43 14.66 -15.21
CA PHE A 101 21.66 15.82 -14.38
C PHE A 101 20.76 15.75 -13.14
N ALA A 102 21.35 15.91 -11.96
CA ALA A 102 20.66 15.80 -10.68
C ALA A 102 20.73 17.13 -9.92
N VAL A 103 19.59 17.55 -9.36
CA VAL A 103 19.48 18.70 -8.46
C VAL A 103 18.94 18.21 -7.13
N THR A 104 19.60 18.57 -6.03
CA THR A 104 19.18 18.23 -4.67
C THR A 104 18.91 19.50 -3.88
N GLN A 105 17.79 19.55 -3.16
CA GLN A 105 17.44 20.67 -2.28
C GLN A 105 16.97 20.14 -0.93
N ASP A 106 17.45 20.73 0.16
CA ASP A 106 16.99 20.44 1.50
C ASP A 106 15.61 21.08 1.78
N ARG A 107 14.74 20.36 2.51
CA ARG A 107 13.34 20.72 2.76
C ARG A 107 12.94 20.45 4.21
N HIS A 108 12.17 21.39 4.76
CA HIS A 108 11.72 21.39 6.17
C HIS A 108 10.66 20.32 6.43
N GLY A 109 9.80 20.03 5.44
CA GLY A 109 8.72 19.05 5.58
C GLY A 109 8.01 18.77 4.26
N ILE A 110 7.11 17.77 4.29
CA ILE A 110 6.29 17.33 3.16
C ILE A 110 4.97 18.09 3.22
N CYS A 111 4.80 19.14 2.41
CA CYS A 111 3.49 19.78 2.25
C CYS A 111 2.68 18.98 1.22
N GLY A 112 1.69 18.20 1.65
CA GLY A 112 0.86 17.35 0.79
C GLY A 112 -0.11 18.09 -0.17
N ARG A 113 0.11 19.38 -0.44
CA ARG A 113 -0.72 20.18 -1.35
C ARG A 113 -0.04 20.35 -2.71
N GLY A 114 -0.48 19.52 -3.66
CA GLY A 114 -0.49 19.82 -5.10
C GLY A 114 0.86 19.88 -5.82
N ALA A 115 1.29 18.74 -6.36
CA ALA A 115 2.36 18.65 -7.36
C ALA A 115 1.90 19.16 -8.75
N GLY A 116 1.32 20.36 -8.81
CA GLY A 116 0.74 20.93 -10.00
C GLY A 116 1.02 22.42 -10.09
N ARG A 117 1.93 22.77 -11.00
CA ARG A 117 2.34 24.12 -11.45
C ARG A 117 3.47 24.75 -10.65
N HIS A 118 4.57 24.92 -11.39
CA HIS A 118 5.60 25.93 -11.19
C HIS A 118 6.42 25.76 -9.90
N LEU A 119 7.66 25.29 -10.07
CA LEU A 119 8.75 25.41 -9.09
C LEU A 119 9.10 26.90 -8.90
N GLN A 120 8.20 27.69 -8.31
CA GLN A 120 8.57 28.98 -7.74
C GLN A 120 8.96 28.79 -6.27
N PRO A 121 9.96 29.54 -5.79
CA PRO A 121 10.34 29.55 -4.39
C PRO A 121 9.33 30.37 -3.58
N THR A 122 8.04 30.00 -3.62
CA THR A 122 7.08 30.57 -2.67
C THR A 122 7.16 29.72 -1.41
N GLY A 123 7.85 30.26 -0.40
CA GLY A 123 7.90 29.67 0.93
C GLY A 123 6.50 29.35 1.43
N CYS A 124 6.33 28.14 1.96
CA CYS A 124 5.10 27.77 2.66
C CYS A 124 4.96 28.71 3.87
N PRO A 125 3.84 29.45 4.03
CA PRO A 125 3.68 30.35 5.16
C PRO A 125 3.77 29.54 6.46
N ARG A 126 4.59 30.04 7.38
CA ARG A 126 4.78 29.49 8.72
C ARG A 126 3.43 29.53 9.44
N GLY A 127 2.74 28.40 9.52
CA GLY A 127 1.66 28.23 10.48
C GLY A 127 2.28 28.22 11.86
N GLY A 128 2.17 29.34 12.57
CA GLY A 128 2.46 29.39 14.00
C GLY A 128 1.47 28.48 14.71
N ALA A 129 2.00 27.52 15.45
CA ALA A 129 1.27 26.86 16.53
C ALA A 129 1.77 27.54 17.82
N GLU A 130 0.90 28.32 18.44
CA GLU A 130 0.85 28.43 19.90
C GLU A 130 0.42 27.08 20.49
#